data_AF-A0A7Z3C9Z0-F1
#
_entry.id   AF-A0A7Z3C9Z0-F1
#
_cell.length_a   1.000
_cell.length_b   1.000
_cell.length_c   1.000
_cell.angle_alpha   90.00
_cell.angle_beta   90.00
_cell.angle_gamma   90.00
#
_symmetry.space_group_name_H-M   'P 1'
#
loop_
_entity.id
_entity.type
_entity.pdbx_description
1 polymer ?
#
loop_
_entity_poly.entity_id
_entity_poly.type
_entity_poly.pdbx_seq_one_letter_code
_entity_poly.pdbx_strand_id
1 'polypeptide(L)'
;MKGLSLFSVLCFSCCAFAGNARGPVVDIFKADVAYVSGKLVRYYQTFDSPCVNIQILKPGGQGAASDSIAFCEIAGKSFNNGFTDVSLDRATFSDTELQLAFKLMSLVGVNETTELCKFRVDGEHLAEPECTAQ
;
A
#
# COMPACT_ATOMS: atom_id res chain seq x y z
N MET A 1 37.35 10.97 56.75
CA MET A 1 37.29 11.00 55.28
C MET A 1 37.78 9.67 54.73
N LYS A 2 36.87 8.85 54.19
CA LYS A 2 37.04 7.55 53.47
C LYS A 2 35.71 6.80 53.70
N GLY A 3 34.92 6.37 52.74
CA GLY A 3 34.93 6.47 51.29
C GLY A 3 33.60 5.83 50.88
N LEU A 4 32.72 6.62 50.29
CA LEU A 4 31.40 6.20 49.83
C LEU A 4 31.60 5.40 48.53
N SER A 5 31.13 4.16 48.45
CA SER A 5 31.05 3.45 47.18
C SER A 5 29.83 2.53 47.16
N LEU A 6 28.68 3.11 46.77
CA LEU A 6 27.56 2.36 46.24
C LEU A 6 27.84 2.09 44.76
N PHE A 7 28.17 0.85 44.41
CA PHE A 7 28.13 0.39 43.02
C PHE A 7 26.70 -0.06 42.71
N SER A 8 25.89 0.88 42.20
CA SER A 8 24.59 0.57 41.60
C SER A 8 24.82 0.04 40.18
N VAL A 9 24.87 -1.28 40.03
CA VAL A 9 24.92 -1.95 38.74
C VAL A 9 23.53 -1.84 38.08
N LEU A 10 23.35 -0.80 37.27
CA LEU A 10 22.25 -0.71 36.31
C LEU A 10 22.51 -1.71 35.18
N CYS A 11 22.03 -2.94 35.34
CA CYS A 11 21.84 -3.84 34.21
C CYS A 11 20.80 -3.20 33.29
N PHE A 12 21.27 -2.47 32.27
CA PHE A 12 20.51 -2.15 31.08
C PHE A 12 20.10 -3.48 30.44
N SER A 13 18.91 -3.95 30.81
CA SER A 13 18.24 -5.04 30.14
C SER A 13 18.06 -4.58 28.70
N CYS A 14 18.89 -5.12 27.82
CA CYS A 14 18.83 -4.90 26.39
C CYS A 14 17.55 -5.60 25.91
N CYS A 15 16.41 -4.95 26.09
CA CYS A 15 15.18 -5.32 25.43
C CYS A 15 15.43 -5.13 23.95
N ALA A 16 15.91 -6.19 23.29
CA ALA A 16 15.91 -6.28 21.85
C ALA A 16 14.45 -6.07 21.44
N PHE A 17 14.16 -4.91 20.83
CA PHE A 17 12.93 -4.73 20.09
C PHE A 17 12.94 -5.79 18.99
N ALA A 18 12.23 -6.89 19.23
CA ALA A 18 11.84 -7.81 18.19
C ALA A 18 10.92 -7.02 17.27
N GLY A 19 11.51 -6.32 16.31
CA GLY A 19 10.75 -5.75 15.20
C GLY A 19 10.01 -6.93 14.58
N ASN A 20 8.69 -6.87 14.59
CA ASN A 20 7.84 -7.79 13.83
C ASN A 20 8.24 -7.64 12.36
N ALA A 21 9.22 -8.44 11.93
CA ALA A 21 9.57 -8.58 10.53
C ALA A 21 8.34 -9.20 9.87
N ARG A 22 7.50 -8.36 9.28
CA ARG A 22 6.39 -8.85 8.46
C ARG A 22 7.00 -9.77 7.42
N GLY A 23 6.42 -10.96 7.29
CA GLY A 23 6.85 -11.94 6.30
C GLY A 23 6.84 -11.34 4.89
N PRO A 24 7.58 -11.94 3.95
CA PRO A 24 7.55 -11.50 2.56
C PRO A 24 6.10 -11.55 2.03
N VAL A 25 5.74 -10.57 1.20
CA VAL A 25 4.49 -10.62 0.43
C VAL A 25 4.66 -11.72 -0.63
N VAL A 26 3.76 -12.69 -0.63
CA VAL A 26 3.76 -13.84 -1.54
C VAL A 26 2.57 -13.76 -2.51
N ASP A 27 2.53 -14.66 -3.49
CA ASP A 27 1.40 -14.84 -4.41
C ASP A 27 1.00 -13.60 -5.22
N ILE A 28 1.98 -12.74 -5.50
CA ILE A 28 1.83 -11.55 -6.35
C ILE A 28 1.71 -11.98 -7.81
N PHE A 29 0.65 -11.55 -8.49
CA PHE A 29 0.44 -11.83 -9.92
C PHE A 29 0.51 -10.60 -10.82
N LYS A 30 0.42 -9.40 -10.24
CA LYS A 30 0.58 -8.13 -10.95
C LYS A 30 1.23 -7.12 -10.02
N ALA A 31 2.27 -6.44 -10.48
CA ALA A 31 2.95 -5.40 -9.72
C ALA A 31 3.74 -4.48 -10.65
N ASP A 32 3.98 -3.27 -10.19
CA ASP A 32 4.92 -2.34 -10.80
C ASP A 32 5.37 -1.30 -9.76
N VAL A 33 6.44 -0.56 -10.06
CA VAL A 33 7.06 0.41 -9.14
C VAL A 33 7.69 1.57 -9.92
N ALA A 34 7.50 2.78 -9.42
CA ALA A 34 8.17 3.97 -9.96
C ALA A 34 8.36 5.04 -8.88
N TYR A 35 9.05 6.13 -9.25
CA TYR A 35 9.10 7.31 -8.41
C TYR A 35 7.89 8.21 -8.65
N VAL A 36 7.26 8.67 -7.56
CA VAL A 36 6.15 9.63 -7.55
C VAL A 36 6.44 10.65 -6.45
N SER A 37 6.50 11.93 -6.79
CA SER A 37 6.87 13.03 -5.88
C SER A 37 8.17 12.76 -5.11
N GLY A 38 9.15 12.12 -5.77
CA GLY A 38 10.44 11.74 -5.17
C GLY A 38 10.39 10.53 -4.23
N LYS A 39 9.25 9.83 -4.12
CA LYS A 39 9.08 8.62 -3.31
C LYS A 39 8.97 7.38 -4.19
N LEU A 40 9.55 6.27 -3.73
CA LEU A 40 9.43 4.99 -4.44
C LEU A 40 8.08 4.36 -4.13
N VAL A 41 7.14 4.46 -5.06
CA VAL A 41 5.77 3.95 -4.94
C VAL A 41 5.64 2.66 -5.73
N ARG A 42 5.10 1.61 -5.09
CA ARG A 42 4.68 0.39 -5.78
C ARG A 42 3.19 0.18 -5.67
N TYR A 43 2.64 -0.55 -6.64
CA TYR A 43 1.39 -1.26 -6.43
C TYR A 43 1.57 -2.76 -6.67
N TYR A 44 0.71 -3.57 -6.08
CA TYR A 44 0.63 -5.00 -6.37
C TYR A 44 -0.74 -5.60 -6.07
N GLN A 45 -1.03 -6.72 -6.73
CA GLN A 45 -2.19 -7.58 -6.47
C GLN A 45 -1.74 -9.00 -6.17
N THR A 46 -2.45 -9.66 -5.26
CA THR A 46 -2.18 -11.03 -4.81
C THR A 46 -3.37 -11.93 -5.10
N PHE A 47 -3.14 -13.24 -5.28
CA PHE A 47 -4.23 -14.18 -5.59
C PHE A 47 -5.26 -14.36 -4.46
N ASP A 48 -4.91 -13.99 -3.22
CA ASP A 48 -5.75 -14.15 -2.03
C ASP A 48 -6.68 -12.96 -1.76
N SER A 49 -6.56 -11.86 -2.52
CA SER A 49 -7.30 -10.62 -2.29
C SER A 49 -7.66 -9.92 -3.61
N PRO A 50 -8.90 -9.44 -3.77
CA PRO A 50 -9.26 -8.64 -4.94
C PRO A 50 -8.74 -7.20 -4.86
N CYS A 51 -8.18 -6.78 -3.73
CA CYS A 51 -7.70 -5.42 -3.53
C CYS A 51 -6.40 -5.15 -4.28
N VAL A 52 -6.19 -3.89 -4.68
CA VAL A 52 -4.88 -3.41 -5.11
C VAL A 52 -4.18 -2.79 -3.90
N ASN A 53 -2.97 -3.24 -3.60
CA ASN A 53 -2.17 -2.66 -2.54
C ASN A 53 -1.26 -1.60 -3.14
N ILE A 54 -1.29 -0.38 -2.61
CA ILE A 54 -0.41 0.74 -3.00
C ILE A 54 0.46 1.09 -1.81
N GLN A 55 1.76 1.26 -2.03
CA GLN A 55 2.71 1.46 -0.94
C GLN A 55 3.80 2.45 -1.31
N ILE A 56 4.18 3.29 -0.34
CA ILE A 56 5.45 4.01 -0.35
C ILE A 56 6.49 3.11 0.31
N LEU A 57 7.59 2.83 -0.37
CA LEU A 57 8.66 1.98 0.14
C LEU A 57 9.66 2.76 0.98
N LYS A 58 10.08 2.17 2.09
CA LYS A 58 11.14 2.71 2.94
C LYS A 58 12.51 2.50 2.25
N PRO A 59 13.32 3.55 2.04
CA PRO A 59 14.69 3.40 1.52
C PRO A 59 15.53 2.48 2.42
N GLY A 60 16.20 1.50 1.81
CA GLY A 60 16.99 0.49 2.54
C GLY A 60 16.15 -0.45 3.43
N GLY A 61 14.82 -0.36 3.39
CA GLY A 61 13.90 -1.09 4.25
C GLY A 61 13.61 -2.53 3.83
N GLN A 62 14.38 -3.11 2.91
CA GLN A 62 14.22 -4.48 2.41
C GLN A 62 12.78 -4.78 1.91
N GLY A 63 12.17 -3.80 1.24
CA GLY A 63 10.80 -3.93 0.72
C GLY A 63 9.69 -3.62 1.73
N ALA A 64 10.03 -3.19 2.94
CA ALA A 64 9.07 -2.65 3.90
C ALA A 64 8.48 -1.33 3.39
N ALA A 65 7.16 -1.18 3.54
CA ALA A 65 6.46 0.06 3.26
C ALA A 65 6.56 1.03 4.44
N SER A 66 6.78 2.32 4.17
CA SER A 66 6.59 3.40 5.15
C SER A 66 5.13 3.83 5.24
N ASP A 67 4.38 3.69 4.15
CA ASP A 67 2.94 3.93 4.10
C ASP A 67 2.25 2.98 3.11
N SER A 68 0.99 2.64 3.37
CA SER A 68 0.24 1.62 2.63
C SER A 68 -1.25 1.90 2.58
N ILE A 69 -1.85 1.73 1.41
CA ILE A 69 -3.30 1.68 1.20
C ILE A 69 -3.66 0.33 0.58
N ALA A 70 -4.67 -0.34 1.15
CA ALA A 70 -5.36 -1.46 0.51
C ALA A 70 -6.62 -0.92 -0.16
N PHE A 71 -6.59 -0.78 -1.48
CA PHE A 71 -7.69 -0.24 -2.26
C PHE A 71 -8.64 -1.36 -2.67
N CYS A 72 -9.80 -1.40 -2.02
CA CYS A 72 -10.74 -2.53 -2.05
C CYS A 72 -12.17 -2.13 -2.46
N GLU A 73 -12.41 -0.88 -2.79
CA GLU A 73 -13.74 -0.36 -3.11
C GLU A 73 -13.69 0.82 -4.06
N ILE A 74 -14.72 0.95 -4.90
CA ILE A 74 -14.96 2.11 -5.77
C ILE A 74 -16.43 2.50 -5.63
N ALA A 75 -16.70 3.81 -5.52
CA ALA A 75 -18.05 4.36 -5.38
C ALA A 75 -18.87 3.72 -4.23
N GLY A 76 -18.20 3.41 -3.11
CA GLY A 76 -18.82 2.78 -1.94
C GLY A 76 -19.18 1.30 -2.10
N LYS A 77 -18.73 0.65 -3.19
CA LYS A 77 -18.95 -0.77 -3.46
C LYS A 77 -17.65 -1.54 -3.31
N SER A 78 -17.67 -2.60 -2.51
CA SER A 78 -16.51 -3.47 -2.30
C SER A 78 -16.19 -4.31 -3.54
N PHE A 79 -14.91 -4.55 -3.80
CA PHE A 79 -14.44 -5.46 -4.85
C PHE A 79 -14.79 -6.93 -4.57
N ASN A 80 -15.04 -7.31 -3.31
CA ASN A 80 -15.39 -8.69 -2.97
C ASN A 80 -16.82 -9.07 -3.36
N ASN A 81 -17.76 -8.12 -3.29
CA ASN A 81 -19.19 -8.44 -3.40
C ASN A 81 -20.05 -7.34 -4.03
N GLY A 82 -19.48 -6.20 -4.41
CA GLY A 82 -20.19 -5.07 -5.01
C GLY A 82 -20.24 -5.10 -6.54
N PHE A 83 -19.48 -6.01 -7.16
CA PHE A 83 -19.32 -6.17 -8.60
C PHE A 83 -19.30 -7.66 -8.97
N THR A 84 -19.66 -7.97 -10.20
CA THR A 84 -19.52 -9.32 -10.78
C THR A 84 -18.05 -9.62 -11.07
N ASP A 85 -17.33 -8.61 -11.56
CA ASP A 85 -15.89 -8.68 -11.84
C ASP A 85 -15.26 -7.30 -11.63
N VAL A 86 -14.02 -7.30 -11.15
CA VAL A 86 -13.17 -6.11 -11.01
C VAL A 86 -11.78 -6.46 -11.53
N SER A 87 -11.35 -5.77 -12.57
CA SER A 87 -10.02 -5.98 -13.13
C SER A 87 -9.25 -4.67 -13.24
N LEU A 88 -7.98 -4.70 -12.82
CA LEU A 88 -7.05 -3.62 -13.08
C LEU A 88 -6.56 -3.76 -14.52
N ASP A 89 -7.08 -2.94 -15.43
CA ASP A 89 -6.70 -2.94 -16.84
C ASP A 89 -5.29 -2.36 -17.01
N ARG A 90 -5.05 -1.17 -16.45
CA ARG A 90 -3.81 -0.41 -16.63
C ARG A 90 -3.38 0.30 -15.37
N ALA A 91 -2.07 0.42 -15.19
CA ALA A 91 -1.46 1.33 -14.23
C ALA A 91 -0.53 2.28 -14.98
N THR A 92 -0.48 3.53 -14.58
CA THR A 92 0.37 4.54 -15.21
C THR A 92 0.94 5.44 -14.12
N PHE A 93 2.26 5.48 -14.04
CA PHE A 93 2.97 6.40 -13.17
C PHE A 93 3.24 7.71 -13.90
N SER A 94 3.22 8.79 -13.13
CA SER A 94 3.68 10.11 -13.51
C SER A 94 4.54 10.69 -12.38
N ASP A 95 5.14 11.85 -12.61
CA ASP A 95 5.97 12.52 -11.60
C ASP A 95 5.20 12.84 -10.31
N THR A 96 3.86 12.95 -10.36
CA THR A 96 3.03 13.42 -9.24
C THR A 96 2.00 12.42 -8.75
N GLU A 97 1.62 11.43 -9.57
CA GLU A 97 0.58 10.46 -9.22
C GLU A 97 0.77 9.09 -9.87
N LEU A 98 0.22 8.06 -9.20
CA LEU A 98 -0.10 6.76 -9.78
C LEU A 98 -1.57 6.77 -10.19
N GLN A 99 -1.86 6.51 -11.46
CA GLN A 99 -3.21 6.32 -11.97
C GLN A 99 -3.48 4.85 -12.24
N LEU A 100 -4.57 4.32 -11.70
CA LEU A 100 -5.06 2.96 -11.93
C LEU A 100 -6.37 3.02 -12.71
N ALA A 101 -6.46 2.28 -13.81
CA ALA A 101 -7.67 2.14 -14.61
C ALA A 101 -8.31 0.78 -14.35
N PHE A 102 -9.52 0.79 -13.81
CA PHE A 102 -10.31 -0.40 -13.49
C PHE A 102 -11.42 -0.61 -14.50
N LYS A 103 -11.63 -1.86 -14.91
CA LYS A 103 -12.87 -2.31 -15.55
C LYS A 103 -13.74 -2.95 -14.49
N LEU A 104 -14.98 -2.48 -14.38
CA LEU A 104 -15.95 -2.92 -13.39
C LEU A 104 -17.17 -3.50 -14.09
N MET A 105 -17.50 -4.75 -13.78
CA MET A 105 -18.72 -5.36 -14.25
C MET A 105 -19.78 -5.32 -13.15
N SER A 106 -20.92 -4.70 -13.44
CA SER A 106 -22.05 -4.60 -12.49
C SER A 106 -22.61 -5.97 -12.10
N LEU A 107 -23.12 -6.09 -10.88
CA LEU A 107 -23.93 -7.25 -10.43
C LEU A 107 -25.26 -7.37 -11.19
N VAL A 108 -25.79 -6.23 -11.63
CA VAL A 108 -27.08 -6.14 -12.31
C VAL A 108 -26.85 -5.57 -13.71
N GLY A 109 -27.16 -6.37 -14.73
CA GLY A 109 -26.99 -6.03 -16.14
C GLY A 109 -25.59 -6.34 -16.67
N VAL A 110 -25.45 -6.37 -18.01
CA VAL A 110 -24.18 -6.60 -18.71
C VAL A 110 -23.56 -5.26 -19.08
N ASN A 111 -23.21 -4.49 -18.06
CA ASN A 111 -22.57 -3.19 -18.23
C ASN A 111 -21.17 -3.25 -17.62
N GLU A 112 -20.16 -3.11 -18.49
CA GLU A 112 -18.78 -2.85 -18.09
C GLU A 112 -18.56 -1.34 -18.10
N THR A 113 -18.01 -0.81 -17.01
CA THR A 113 -17.62 0.60 -16.90
C THR A 113 -16.13 0.71 -16.61
N THR A 114 -15.50 1.78 -17.09
CA THR A 114 -14.11 2.09 -16.75
C THR A 114 -14.06 3.17 -15.68
N GLU A 115 -13.27 2.96 -14.64
CA GLU A 115 -13.04 3.91 -13.55
C GLU A 115 -11.55 4.23 -13.48
N LEU A 116 -11.22 5.52 -13.42
CA LEU A 116 -9.85 6.01 -13.28
C LEU A 116 -9.64 6.50 -11.85
N CYS A 117 -8.81 5.82 -11.09
CA CYS A 117 -8.48 6.17 -9.71
C CYS A 117 -7.05 6.69 -9.61
N LYS A 118 -6.88 7.88 -9.02
CA LYS A 118 -5.60 8.58 -8.88
C LYS A 118 -5.12 8.53 -7.44
N PHE A 119 -3.88 8.11 -7.25
CA PHE A 119 -3.20 8.03 -5.96
C PHE A 119 -2.05 9.03 -5.96
N ARG A 120 -2.15 10.05 -5.11
CA ARG A 120 -1.11 11.07 -4.95
C ARG A 120 -0.26 10.79 -3.72
N VAL A 121 0.94 11.36 -3.74
CA VAL A 121 1.86 11.34 -2.61
C VAL A 121 1.94 12.74 -2.03
N ASP A 122 1.45 12.90 -0.80
CA ASP A 122 1.46 14.15 -0.05
C ASP A 122 2.51 14.08 1.06
N GLY A 123 3.72 14.52 0.73
CA GLY A 123 4.88 14.41 1.61
C GLY A 123 5.34 12.96 1.79
N GLU A 124 5.04 12.38 2.96
CA GLU A 124 5.39 10.99 3.31
C GLU A 124 4.20 10.03 3.24
N HIS A 125 3.03 10.53 2.83
CA HIS A 125 1.76 9.79 2.89
C HIS A 125 1.11 9.61 1.52
N LEU A 126 0.39 8.52 1.36
CA LEU A 126 -0.55 8.33 0.25
C LEU A 126 -1.84 9.07 0.58
N ALA A 127 -2.27 9.95 -0.31
CA ALA A 127 -3.57 10.61 -0.20
C ALA A 127 -4.71 9.61 -0.46
N GLU A 128 -5.92 9.96 -0.01
CA GLU A 128 -7.13 9.23 -0.41
C GLU A 128 -7.28 9.26 -1.94
N PRO A 129 -7.67 8.13 -2.56
CA PRO A 129 -7.78 8.06 -4.01
C PRO A 129 -8.97 8.86 -4.53
N GLU A 130 -8.75 9.58 -5.63
CA GLU A 130 -9.80 10.24 -6.39
C GLU A 130 -10.17 9.39 -7.60
N CYS A 131 -11.39 8.86 -7.63
CA CYS A 131 -11.90 8.04 -8.74
C CYS A 131 -12.94 8.77 -9.57
N THR A 132 -12.84 8.64 -10.89
CA THR A 132 -13.79 9.21 -11.85
C THR A 132 -14.17 8.19 -12.91
N ALA A 133 -15.48 8.06 -13.14
CA ALA A 133 -16.03 7.26 -14.22
C ALA A 133 -15.64 7.84 -15.59
N GLN A 134 -15.31 6.97 -16.53
CA GLN A 134 -14.96 7.33 -17.91
C GLN A 134 -16.05 6.94 -18.92
#